data_AF-A0A0N1BB32-F1
#
_entry.id   AF-A0A0N1BB32-F1
#
_cell.length_a   1.000
_cell.length_b   1.000
_cell.length_c   1.000
_cell.angle_alpha   90.00
_cell.angle_beta   90.00
_cell.angle_gamma   90.00
#
_symmetry.space_group_name_H-M   'P 1'
#
loop_
_entity.id
_entity.type
_entity.pdbx_description
1 polymer ?
#
loop_
_entity_poly.entity_id
_entity_poly.type
_entity_poly.pdbx_seq_one_letter_code
_entity_poly.pdbx_strand_id
1 'polypeptide(L)' 'MSQTDPAAGFDPARHLDAIAPALGLTITDQQRPGVLQFLAIAQGMAAIVGAAPLDQDSLELAGVFRPGVVERAR' A
#
# COMPACT_ATOMS: atom_id res chain seq x y z
N MET A 1 11.05 4.81 25.42
CA MET A 1 11.28 3.72 24.45
C MET A 1 9.93 3.05 24.24
N SER A 2 9.22 3.38 23.16
CA SER A 2 7.92 2.77 22.89
C SER A 2 8.14 1.42 22.21
N GLN A 3 7.82 0.36 22.94
CA GLN A 3 7.89 -1.02 22.49
C GLN A 3 6.77 -1.24 21.46
N THR A 4 7.14 -1.45 20.20
CA THR A 4 6.20 -1.91 19.17
C THR A 4 5.96 -3.40 19.43
N ASP A 5 4.81 -3.74 19.98
CA ASP A 5 4.43 -5.12 20.24
C ASP A 5 4.19 -5.84 18.89
N PRO A 6 5.00 -6.85 18.51
CA PRO A 6 4.86 -7.53 17.22
C PRO A 6 3.55 -8.31 17.07
N ALA A 7 2.75 -8.45 18.14
CA ALA A 7 1.44 -9.07 18.12
C ALA A 7 0.29 -8.15 17.66
N ALA A 8 0.52 -6.84 17.55
CA ALA A 8 -0.51 -5.92 17.08
C ALA A 8 -0.68 -6.07 15.56
N GLY A 9 -1.61 -6.92 15.14
CA GLY A 9 -2.05 -7.01 13.75
C GLY A 9 -2.47 -5.66 13.18
N PHE A 10 -2.65 -5.60 11.86
CA PHE A 10 -3.04 -4.36 11.19
C PHE A 10 -4.37 -3.81 11.73
N ASP A 11 -4.35 -2.55 12.17
CA ASP A 11 -5.54 -1.79 12.60
C ASP A 11 -5.96 -0.81 11.50
N PRO A 12 -7.04 -1.11 10.76
CA PRO A 12 -7.52 -0.26 9.67
C PRO A 12 -7.95 1.13 10.13
N ALA A 13 -8.49 1.26 11.34
CA ALA A 13 -9.01 2.53 11.85
C ALA A 13 -7.86 3.47 12.18
N ARG A 14 -6.87 2.96 12.93
CA ARG A 14 -5.65 3.71 13.23
C ARG A 14 -4.89 4.09 11.95
N HIS A 15 -4.82 3.19 10.98
CA HIS A 15 -4.18 3.47 9.71
C HIS A 15 -4.91 4.57 8.93
N LEU A 16 -6.24 4.49 8.84
CA LEU A 16 -7.07 5.49 8.17
C LEU A 16 -6.92 6.87 8.80
N ASP A 17 -7.00 6.95 10.13
CA ASP A 17 -6.91 8.21 10.87
C ASP A 17 -5.53 8.88 10.72
N ALA A 18 -4.48 8.08 10.54
CA ALA A 18 -3.13 8.58 10.31
C ALA A 18 -2.89 9.08 8.88
N ILE A 19 -3.40 8.35 7.86
CA ILE A 19 -3.05 8.61 6.45
C ILE A 19 -4.02 9.55 5.75
N ALA A 20 -5.32 9.51 6.07
CA ALA A 20 -6.31 10.33 5.35
C ALA A 20 -5.97 11.83 5.34
N PRO A 21 -5.51 12.46 6.46
CA PRO A 21 -5.14 13.88 6.45
C PRO A 21 -3.92 14.18 5.56
N ALA A 22 -2.93 13.28 5.56
CA ALA A 22 -1.71 13.43 4.75
C ALA A 22 -2.01 13.39 3.24
N LEU A 23 -3.09 12.70 2.85
CA LEU A 23 -3.58 12.62 1.48
C LEU A 23 -4.65 13.68 1.14
N GLY A 24 -5.01 14.55 2.10
CA GLY A 24 -6.08 15.53 1.92
C GLY A 24 -7.47 14.90 1.75
N LEU A 25 -7.67 13.67 2.24
CA LEU A 25 -8.92 12.94 2.10
C LEU A 25 -9.87 13.26 3.26
N THR A 26 -11.09 13.69 2.93
CA THR A 26 -12.19 13.80 3.90
C THR A 26 -13.06 12.56 3.79
N ILE A 27 -13.08 11.72 4.83
CA ILE A 27 -13.89 10.51 4.89
C ILE A 27 -15.08 10.78 5.80
N THR A 28 -16.29 10.68 5.26
CA THR A 28 -17.50 10.91 6.05
C THR A 28 -17.82 9.70 6.93
N ASP A 29 -18.62 9.91 7.98
CA ASP A 29 -19.06 8.82 8.87
C ASP A 29 -19.81 7.72 8.11
N GLN A 30 -20.54 8.08 7.05
CA GLN A 30 -21.24 7.12 6.20
C GLN A 30 -20.26 6.28 5.35
N GLN A 31 -19.13 6.85 4.93
CA GLN A 31 -18.12 6.16 4.12
C GLN A 31 -17.19 5.30 4.97
N ARG A 32 -16.92 5.73 6.20
CA ARG A 32 -15.91 5.13 7.10
C ARG A 32 -16.04 3.61 7.23
N PRO A 33 -17.22 3.00 7.46
CA PRO A 33 -17.33 1.55 7.55
C PRO A 33 -16.83 0.81 6.30
N GLY A 34 -17.17 1.32 5.11
CA GLY A 34 -16.74 0.73 3.84
C GLY A 34 -15.23 0.88 3.63
N VAL A 35 -14.66 2.05 3.95
CA VAL A 35 -13.22 2.28 3.85
C VAL A 35 -12.43 1.34 4.77
N LEU A 36 -12.89 1.14 6.00
CA LEU A 36 -12.25 0.21 6.93
C LEU A 36 -12.29 -1.24 6.43
N GLN A 37 -13.41 -1.67 5.84
CA GLN A 37 -13.53 -2.99 5.23
C GLN A 37 -12.53 -3.16 4.08
N PHE A 38 -12.44 -2.18 3.17
CA PHE A 38 -11.53 -2.27 2.03
C PHE A 38 -10.06 -2.20 2.44
N LEU A 39 -9.71 -1.43 3.48
CA LEU A 39 -8.36 -1.41 4.05
C LEU A 39 -7.96 -2.79 4.61
N ALA A 40 -8.86 -3.47 5.31
CA ALA A 40 -8.60 -4.83 5.81
C ALA A 40 -8.38 -5.83 4.65
N ILE A 41 -9.17 -5.75 3.59
CA ILE A 41 -9.00 -6.58 2.39
C ILE A 41 -7.65 -6.29 1.72
N ALA A 42 -7.30 -5.02 1.56
CA ALA A 42 -6.04 -4.59 0.96
C ALA A 42 -4.85 -5.10 1.77
N GLN A 43 -4.93 -5.10 3.11
CA GLN A 43 -3.89 -5.68 3.95
C GLN A 43 -3.74 -7.20 3.72
N GLY A 44 -4.85 -7.93 3.57
CA GLY A 44 -4.80 -9.35 3.24
C GLY A 44 -4.09 -9.61 1.90
N MET A 45 -4.37 -8.80 0.89
CA MET A 45 -3.67 -8.86 -0.40
C MET A 45 -2.19 -8.51 -0.25
N ALA A 46 -1.86 -7.47 0.51
CA ALA A 46 -0.49 -7.05 0.75
C ALA A 46 0.33 -8.12 1.50
N ALA A 47 -0.29 -8.83 2.46
CA ALA A 47 0.34 -9.94 3.15
C ALA A 47 0.68 -11.09 2.21
N ILE A 48 -0.21 -11.41 1.25
CA ILE A 48 0.06 -12.42 0.21
C ILE A 48 1.25 -11.99 -0.66
N VAL A 49 1.26 -10.75 -1.14
CA VAL A 49 2.34 -10.23 -1.98
C VAL A 49 3.66 -10.16 -1.20
N GLY A 50 3.64 -9.70 0.05
CA GLY A 50 4.82 -9.59 0.90
C GLY A 50 5.43 -10.94 1.31
N ALA A 51 4.67 -12.03 1.22
CA ALA A 51 5.16 -13.39 1.44
C ALA A 51 5.79 -14.02 0.18
N ALA A 52 5.72 -13.37 -0.98
CA ALA A 52 6.33 -13.88 -2.19
C ALA A 52 7.86 -13.90 -2.07
N PRO A 53 8.54 -15.01 -2.44
CA PRO A 53 9.99 -15.09 -2.36
C PRO A 53 10.61 -14.15 -3.39
N LEU A 54 11.34 -13.15 -2.91
CA LEU A 54 12.14 -12.24 -3.73
C LEU A 54 13.58 -12.31 -3.24
N ASP A 55 14.52 -12.24 -4.19
CA ASP A 55 15.93 -12.07 -3.86
C ASP A 55 16.12 -10.66 -3.24
N GLN A 56 16.85 -10.59 -2.13
CA GLN A 56 17.04 -9.34 -1.36
C GLN A 56 17.79 -8.29 -2.18
N ASP A 57 18.64 -8.73 -3.10
CA ASP A 57 19.43 -7.86 -3.97
C ASP A 57 18.72 -7.55 -5.30
N SER A 58 17.48 -8.01 -5.48
CA SER A 58 16.70 -7.72 -6.68
C SER A 58 16.02 -6.35 -6.60
N LEU A 59 16.44 -5.44 -7.47
CA LEU A 59 15.85 -4.10 -7.68
C LEU A 59 15.03 -4.01 -8.98
N GLU A 60 14.70 -5.16 -9.57
CA GLU A 60 13.96 -5.27 -10.82
C GLU A 60 12.49 -4.86 -10.60
N LEU A 61 12.21 -3.57 -10.78
CA LEU A 61 10.84 -3.08 -10.91
C LEU A 61 10.24 -3.54 -12.24
N ALA A 62 8.91 -3.59 -12.31
CA ALA A 62 8.20 -3.71 -13.58
C ALA A 62 8.37 -2.43 -14.42
N GLY A 63 9.54 -2.28 -15.05
CA GLY A 63 9.95 -1.09 -15.77
C GLY A 63 9.16 -0.87 -17.05
N VAL A 64 8.16 0.02 -17.00
CA VAL A 64 7.39 0.46 -18.19
C VAL A 64 7.91 1.77 -18.79
N PHE A 65 8.70 2.54 -18.04
CA PHE A 65 9.25 3.81 -18.51
C PHE A 65 10.42 3.58 -19.47
N ARG A 66 10.37 4.22 -20.64
CA ARG A 66 11.43 4.17 -21.65
C ARG A 66 11.77 5.59 -22.09
N PRO A 67 12.81 6.22 -21.51
CA PRO A 67 13.22 7.55 -21.94
C PRO A 67 13.79 7.49 -23.36
N GLY A 68 13.33 8.38 -24.24
CA GLY A 68 13.93 8.55 -25.57
C GLY A 68 13.70 7.41 -26.56
N VAL A 69 12.53 6.74 -26.55
CA VAL A 69 12.14 5.89 -27.68
C VAL A 69 12.04 6.77 -28.92
N VAL A 70 13.13 6.82 -29.69
CA VAL A 70 13.12 7.33 -31.06
C VAL A 70 12.39 6.26 -31.84
N GLU A 71 11.14 6.54 -32.21
CA GLU A 71 10.41 5.73 -33.18
C GLU A 71 11.30 5.63 -34.42
N ARG A 72 11.87 4.44 -34.68
CA ARG A 72 12.55 4.21 -35.96
C ARG A 72 11.43 4.23 -37.00
N ALA A 73 11.32 5.37 -37.70
CA ALA A 73 10.51 5.49 -38.90
C ALA A 73 10.77 4.26 -39.77
N ARG A 74 9.71 3.48 -40.01
CA ARG A 74 9.70 2.43 -41.02
C ARG A 74 9.73 3.04 -42.40
#